data_AF-A0A9E5GN89-F1
#
_entry.id   AF-A0A9E5GN89-F1
#
_cell.length_a   1.000
_cell.length_b   1.000
_cell.length_c   1.000
_cell.angle_alpha   90.00
_cell.angle_beta   90.00
_cell.angle_gamma   90.00
#
_symmetry.space_group_name_H-M   'P 1'
#
loop_
_entity.id
_entity.type
_entity.pdbx_description
1 polymer ?
#
loop_
_entity_poly.entity_id
_entity_poly.type
_entity_poly.pdbx_seq_one_letter_code
_entity_poly.pdbx_strand_id
1 'polypeptide(L)'
;MQLLQIDVPTEALEPEVTESTLSILSLMTNGGIGAQIIMSILFIMSIMAIYLFVSRLSAIKRSSQMDSKFMDDIKDYITNGNLQSATNLCERSDTPVGRMLAKGIRRIGKPLQDISASIENQGKLEIQRLERNLPYLATISGGAPMLGFLGTVIGMILSFKEMANAGGGVQVDMMAEGIYVAMTTTVAGLVVGIIAYFGYNYLVMRVESVIHTMESSATEFLDLLHEPV
;
A
#
# COMPACT_ATOMS: atom_id res chain seq x y z
N MET A 1 64.58 -11.26 -54.49
CA MET A 1 64.65 -10.73 -53.12
C MET A 1 63.85 -9.44 -53.07
N GLN A 2 62.56 -9.54 -52.77
CA GLN A 2 61.76 -8.45 -52.21
C GLN A 2 60.59 -9.15 -51.49
N LEU A 3 60.72 -9.24 -50.17
CA LEU A 3 59.75 -9.84 -49.26
C LEU A 3 58.58 -8.88 -49.06
N LEU A 4 57.40 -9.46 -48.88
CA LEU A 4 56.27 -9.04 -48.05
C LEU A 4 55.91 -7.54 -48.01
N GLN A 5 54.66 -7.25 -48.38
CA GLN A 5 53.72 -6.66 -47.43
C GLN A 5 52.30 -7.05 -47.85
N ILE A 6 51.70 -7.93 -47.04
CA ILE A 6 50.27 -8.19 -47.03
C ILE A 6 49.66 -6.94 -46.39
N ASP A 7 48.91 -6.15 -47.17
CA ASP A 7 48.02 -5.12 -46.62
C ASP A 7 46.92 -5.87 -45.87
N VAL A 8 47.13 -6.04 -44.56
CA VAL A 8 46.07 -6.42 -43.63
C VAL A 8 45.12 -5.21 -43.59
N PRO A 9 43.84 -5.35 -43.94
CA PRO A 9 42.89 -4.28 -43.79
C PRO A 9 42.86 -3.93 -42.30
N THR A 10 43.18 -2.67 -41.98
CA THR A 10 42.96 -2.09 -40.66
C THR A 10 41.51 -2.34 -40.28
N GLU A 11 41.30 -3.28 -39.36
CA GLU A 11 40.05 -3.45 -38.63
C GLU A 11 39.68 -2.06 -38.08
N ALA A 12 38.66 -1.46 -38.68
CA ALA A 12 38.05 -0.27 -38.14
C ALA A 12 37.58 -0.64 -36.74
N LEU A 13 38.23 -0.07 -35.72
CA LEU A 13 37.82 -0.13 -34.34
C LEU A 13 36.34 0.24 -34.27
N GLU A 14 35.48 -0.76 -34.14
CA GLU A 14 34.08 -0.55 -33.76
C GLU A 14 34.09 0.27 -32.46
N PRO A 15 33.30 1.35 -32.36
CA PRO A 15 33.22 2.07 -31.10
C PRO A 15 32.68 1.11 -30.05
N GLU A 16 33.51 0.81 -29.06
CA GLU A 16 33.18 0.04 -27.87
C GLU A 16 31.93 0.67 -27.26
N VAL A 17 30.78 0.01 -27.40
CA VAL A 17 29.55 0.39 -26.69
C VAL A 17 29.83 0.12 -25.23
N THR A 18 30.37 1.12 -24.53
CA THR A 18 30.38 1.14 -23.07
C THR A 18 28.92 1.00 -22.64
N GLU A 19 28.55 -0.21 -22.24
CA GLU A 19 27.41 -0.46 -21.36
C GLU A 19 27.68 0.34 -20.08
N SER A 20 27.37 1.64 -20.14
CA SER A 20 27.07 2.38 -18.95
C SER A 20 25.86 1.67 -18.37
N THR A 21 26.09 0.88 -17.32
CA THR A 21 25.06 0.60 -16.33
C THR A 21 24.59 1.97 -15.85
N LEU A 22 23.65 2.57 -16.58
CA LEU A 22 23.11 3.89 -16.32
C LEU A 22 22.45 3.79 -14.96
N SER A 23 23.21 4.19 -13.95
CA SER A 23 22.74 4.24 -12.58
C SER A 23 21.46 5.05 -12.58
N ILE A 24 20.44 4.61 -11.84
CA ILE A 24 19.17 5.35 -11.68
C ILE A 24 19.44 6.83 -11.34
N LEU A 25 20.60 7.10 -10.73
CA LEU A 25 21.12 8.42 -10.44
C LEU A 25 21.49 9.27 -11.67
N SER A 26 22.13 8.71 -12.71
CA SER A 26 22.44 9.43 -13.96
C SER A 26 21.18 9.73 -14.76
N LEU A 27 20.22 8.80 -14.74
CA LEU A 27 18.87 8.97 -15.28
C LEU A 27 18.08 10.10 -14.59
N MET A 28 18.20 10.21 -13.26
CA MET A 28 17.64 11.34 -12.53
C MET A 28 18.33 12.66 -12.91
N THR A 29 19.63 12.68 -13.19
CA THR A 29 20.33 13.95 -13.48
C THR A 29 20.13 14.46 -14.91
N ASN A 30 19.97 13.58 -15.89
CA ASN A 30 19.89 13.96 -17.31
C ASN A 30 18.49 14.35 -17.80
N GLY A 31 17.43 14.02 -17.07
CA GLY A 31 16.03 14.17 -17.52
C GLY A 31 15.40 15.56 -17.51
N GLY A 32 16.19 16.60 -17.25
CA GLY A 32 15.69 17.95 -16.98
C GLY A 32 14.94 18.06 -15.64
N ILE A 33 14.65 19.31 -15.25
CA ILE A 33 14.07 19.65 -13.95
C ILE A 33 12.69 18.99 -13.75
N GLY A 34 11.90 18.85 -14.82
CA GLY A 34 10.56 18.25 -14.75
C GLY A 34 10.57 16.76 -14.38
N ALA A 35 11.43 15.96 -15.03
CA ALA A 35 11.56 14.53 -14.72
C ALA A 35 12.14 14.31 -13.31
N GLN A 36 13.08 15.16 -12.88
CA GLN A 36 13.64 15.13 -11.53
C GLN A 36 12.60 15.30 -10.44
N ILE A 37 11.70 16.28 -10.59
CA ILE A 37 10.63 16.53 -9.64
C ILE A 37 9.71 15.32 -9.54
N ILE A 38 9.31 14.75 -10.68
CA ILE A 38 8.39 13.60 -10.71
C ILE A 38 9.04 12.35 -10.11
N MET A 39 10.27 12.04 -10.48
CA MET A 39 11.02 10.92 -9.91
C MET A 39 11.21 11.08 -8.39
N SER A 40 11.48 12.30 -7.92
CA SER A 40 11.61 12.58 -6.48
C SER A 40 10.29 12.38 -5.73
N ILE A 41 9.16 12.82 -6.31
CA ILE A 41 7.82 12.60 -5.74
C ILE A 41 7.49 11.10 -5.71
N LEU A 42 7.74 10.37 -6.81
CA LEU A 42 7.52 8.92 -6.89
C LEU A 42 8.35 8.16 -5.85
N PHE A 43 9.60 8.58 -5.62
CA PHE A 43 10.46 8.01 -4.59
C PHE A 43 9.88 8.21 -3.18
N ILE A 44 9.40 9.42 -2.87
CA ILE A 44 8.73 9.72 -1.60
C ILE A 44 7.46 8.87 -1.45
N MET A 45 6.64 8.77 -2.50
CA MET A 45 5.44 7.92 -2.49
C MET A 45 5.77 6.45 -2.27
N SER A 46 6.87 5.95 -2.83
CA SER A 46 7.35 4.59 -2.61
C SER A 46 7.72 4.34 -1.14
N ILE A 47 8.48 5.25 -0.53
CA ILE A 47 8.83 5.16 0.90
C ILE A 47 7.56 5.21 1.76
N MET A 48 6.65 6.14 1.46
CA MET A 48 5.39 6.29 2.19
C MET A 48 4.51 5.04 2.05
N ALA A 49 4.44 4.43 0.86
CA ALA A 49 3.70 3.18 0.64
C ALA A 49 4.24 2.04 1.51
N ILE A 50 5.57 1.84 1.54
CA ILE A 50 6.22 0.81 2.36
C ILE A 50 5.97 1.07 3.84
N TYR A 51 6.14 2.31 4.30
CA TYR A 51 5.89 2.70 5.69
C TYR A 51 4.43 2.44 6.10
N LEU A 52 3.47 2.86 5.28
CA LEU A 52 2.05 2.61 5.50
C LEU A 52 1.74 1.12 5.53
N PHE A 53 2.32 0.34 4.62
CA PHE A 53 2.13 -1.10 4.56
C PHE A 53 2.60 -1.79 5.84
N VAL A 54 3.85 -1.54 6.26
CA VAL A 54 4.45 -2.19 7.44
C VAL A 54 3.73 -1.77 8.73
N SER A 55 3.46 -0.47 8.90
CA SER A 55 2.76 0.03 10.09
C SER A 55 1.37 -0.57 10.22
N ARG A 56 0.65 -0.74 9.11
CA ARG A 56 -0.70 -1.34 9.10
C ARG A 56 -0.69 -2.84 9.28
N LEU A 57 0.25 -3.54 8.65
CA LEU A 57 0.42 -4.98 8.83
C LEU A 57 0.60 -5.33 10.31
N SER A 58 1.44 -4.59 11.02
CA SER A 58 1.67 -4.79 12.45
C SER A 58 0.42 -4.53 13.30
N ALA A 59 -0.30 -3.43 13.02
CA ALA A 59 -1.53 -3.09 13.74
C ALA A 59 -2.63 -4.14 13.55
N ILE A 60 -2.85 -4.62 12.32
CA ILE A 60 -3.88 -5.64 12.03
C ILE A 60 -3.48 -6.99 12.63
N LYS A 61 -2.20 -7.38 12.53
CA LYS A 61 -1.71 -8.63 13.12
C LYS A 61 -1.86 -8.67 14.64
N ARG A 62 -1.73 -7.52 15.31
CA ARG A 62 -1.99 -7.42 16.76
C ARG A 62 -3.48 -7.56 17.07
N SER A 63 -4.34 -6.93 16.28
CA SER A 63 -5.80 -7.00 16.46
C SER A 63 -6.42 -8.36 16.13
N SER A 64 -5.76 -9.16 15.26
CA SER A 64 -6.22 -10.48 14.83
C SER A 64 -5.83 -11.61 15.80
N GLN A 65 -5.00 -11.35 16.81
CA GLN A 65 -4.64 -12.35 17.82
C GLN A 65 -5.78 -12.48 18.82
N MET A 66 -6.74 -13.34 18.51
CA MET A 66 -7.78 -13.74 19.43
C MET A 66 -7.56 -15.21 19.79
N ASP A 67 -7.64 -15.53 21.08
CA ASP A 67 -7.65 -16.93 21.51
C ASP A 67 -8.92 -17.59 20.99
N SER A 68 -8.78 -18.78 20.40
CA SER A 68 -9.89 -19.64 19.98
C SER A 68 -10.92 -19.87 21.09
N LYS A 69 -10.49 -19.86 22.36
CA LYS A 69 -11.37 -20.07 23.52
C LYS A 69 -12.04 -18.80 24.05
N PHE A 70 -11.70 -17.64 23.50
CA PHE A 70 -12.16 -16.35 24.02
C PHE A 70 -13.69 -16.29 24.13
N MET A 71 -14.41 -16.75 23.10
CA MET A 71 -15.86 -16.69 23.09
C MET A 71 -16.50 -17.75 23.99
N ASP A 72 -15.90 -18.94 24.07
CA ASP A 72 -16.34 -20.00 24.98
C ASP A 72 -16.22 -19.55 26.45
N ASP A 73 -15.09 -18.94 26.82
CA ASP A 73 -14.88 -18.40 28.17
C ASP A 73 -15.89 -17.29 28.51
N ILE A 74 -16.21 -16.42 27.52
CA ILE A 74 -17.21 -15.36 27.69
C ILE A 74 -18.61 -15.95 27.93
N LYS A 75 -19.01 -16.97 27.17
CA LYS A 75 -20.28 -17.67 27.37
C LYS A 75 -20.35 -18.26 28.78
N ASP A 76 -19.32 -18.99 29.19
CA ASP A 76 -19.25 -19.60 30.52
C ASP A 76 -19.39 -18.54 31.62
N TYR A 77 -18.69 -17.40 31.52
CA TYR A 77 -18.83 -16.34 32.52
C TYR A 77 -20.22 -15.71 32.57
N ILE A 78 -20.88 -15.54 31.42
CA ILE A 78 -22.22 -14.95 31.36
C ILE A 78 -23.27 -15.91 31.91
N THR A 79 -23.22 -17.19 31.53
CA THR A 79 -24.15 -18.23 32.02
C THR A 79 -24.00 -18.45 33.52
N ASN A 80 -22.78 -18.34 34.06
CA ASN A 80 -22.53 -18.40 35.51
C ASN A 80 -22.85 -17.08 36.25
N GLY A 81 -23.39 -16.06 35.56
CA GLY A 81 -23.74 -14.75 36.13
C GLY A 81 -22.55 -13.86 36.51
N ASN A 82 -21.33 -14.24 36.12
CA ASN A 82 -20.09 -13.55 36.48
C ASN A 82 -19.69 -12.52 35.41
N LEU A 83 -20.50 -11.46 35.30
CA LEU A 83 -20.29 -10.38 34.33
C LEU A 83 -18.98 -9.61 34.55
N GLN A 84 -18.49 -9.57 35.78
CA GLN A 84 -17.23 -8.90 36.13
C GLN A 84 -16.04 -9.63 35.50
N SER A 85 -16.02 -10.96 35.54
CA SER A 85 -14.95 -11.76 34.95
C SER A 85 -14.99 -11.71 33.42
N ALA A 86 -16.19 -11.74 32.83
CA ALA A 86 -16.36 -11.54 31.40
C ALA A 86 -15.80 -10.18 30.94
N THR A 87 -16.13 -9.10 31.66
CA THR A 87 -15.61 -7.76 31.37
C THR A 87 -14.08 -7.69 31.49
N ASN A 88 -13.52 -8.29 32.56
CA ASN A 88 -12.07 -8.32 32.77
C ASN A 88 -11.34 -9.10 31.65
N LEU A 89 -11.92 -10.21 31.16
CA LEU A 89 -11.34 -10.98 30.05
C LEU A 89 -11.32 -10.15 28.75
N CYS A 90 -12.41 -9.44 28.46
CA CYS A 90 -12.50 -8.54 27.32
C CYS A 90 -11.45 -7.42 27.37
N GLU A 91 -11.26 -6.81 28.55
CA GLU A 91 -10.30 -5.70 28.73
C GLU A 91 -8.84 -6.17 28.66
N ARG A 92 -8.54 -7.37 29.16
CA ARG A 92 -7.18 -7.95 29.08
C ARG A 92 -6.77 -8.36 27.67
N SER A 93 -7.74 -8.76 26.84
CA SER A 93 -7.47 -9.24 25.49
C SER A 93 -7.10 -8.10 24.53
N ASP A 94 -7.56 -6.87 24.79
CA ASP A 94 -7.30 -5.66 23.98
C ASP A 94 -7.52 -5.84 22.46
N THR A 95 -8.46 -6.72 22.08
CA THR A 95 -8.87 -6.94 20.69
C THR A 95 -10.09 -6.08 20.33
N PRO A 96 -10.35 -5.83 19.03
CA PRO A 96 -11.59 -5.17 18.59
C PRO A 96 -12.85 -5.86 19.13
N VAL A 97 -12.88 -7.20 19.08
CA VAL A 97 -13.97 -8.03 19.60
C VAL A 97 -14.14 -7.82 21.11
N GLY A 98 -13.04 -7.88 21.88
CA GLY A 98 -13.10 -7.65 23.33
C GLY A 98 -13.66 -6.28 23.69
N ARG A 99 -13.22 -5.21 23.00
CA ARG A 99 -13.75 -3.86 23.25
C ARG A 99 -15.23 -3.72 22.91
N MET A 100 -15.71 -4.42 21.88
CA MET A 100 -17.13 -4.48 21.54
C MET A 100 -17.95 -5.21 22.61
N LEU A 101 -17.53 -6.44 22.96
CA LEU A 101 -18.24 -7.26 23.94
C LEU A 101 -18.23 -6.64 25.33
N ALA A 102 -17.14 -5.99 25.77
CA ALA A 102 -17.08 -5.26 27.03
C ALA A 102 -18.19 -4.20 27.14
N LYS A 103 -18.50 -3.48 26.06
CA LYS A 103 -19.60 -2.52 26.04
C LYS A 103 -20.98 -3.19 26.08
N GLY A 104 -21.12 -4.35 25.44
CA GLY A 104 -22.32 -5.17 25.50
C GLY A 104 -22.59 -5.69 26.92
N ILE A 105 -21.58 -6.32 27.52
CA ILE A 105 -21.64 -6.92 28.87
C ILE A 105 -22.01 -5.87 29.92
N ARG A 106 -21.40 -4.68 29.88
CA ARG A 106 -21.72 -3.57 30.81
C ARG A 106 -23.16 -3.06 30.71
N ARG A 107 -23.90 -3.44 29.66
CA ARG A 107 -25.30 -3.05 29.42
C ARG A 107 -26.28 -4.21 29.57
N ILE A 108 -25.83 -5.39 29.99
CA ILE A 108 -26.72 -6.52 30.31
C ILE A 108 -27.75 -6.06 31.35
N GLY A 109 -29.02 -6.43 31.13
CA GLY A 109 -30.17 -5.96 31.90
C GLY A 109 -30.95 -4.79 31.26
N LYS A 110 -30.43 -4.20 30.17
CA LYS A 110 -31.18 -3.27 29.31
C LYS A 110 -31.90 -4.01 28.18
N PRO A 111 -32.87 -3.38 27.48
CA PRO A 111 -33.47 -3.96 26.28
C PRO A 111 -32.39 -4.39 25.28
N LEU A 112 -32.58 -5.55 24.63
CA LEU A 112 -31.60 -6.11 23.69
C LEU A 112 -31.26 -5.13 22.56
N GLN A 113 -32.23 -4.32 22.13
CA GLN A 113 -32.02 -3.26 21.14
C GLN A 113 -30.95 -2.24 21.58
N ASP A 114 -30.96 -1.83 22.86
CA ASP A 114 -29.96 -0.89 23.40
C ASP A 114 -28.57 -1.51 23.50
N ILE A 115 -28.50 -2.82 23.80
CA ILE A 115 -27.25 -3.59 23.87
C ILE A 115 -26.66 -3.72 22.46
N SER A 116 -27.45 -4.21 21.51
CA SER A 116 -27.07 -4.36 20.10
C SER A 116 -26.61 -3.04 19.50
N ALA A 117 -27.38 -1.97 19.68
CA ALA A 117 -27.01 -0.64 19.18
C ALA A 117 -25.68 -0.15 19.80
N SER A 118 -25.42 -0.44 21.08
CA SER A 118 -24.15 -0.05 21.71
C SER A 118 -22.96 -0.85 21.18
N ILE A 119 -23.14 -2.14 20.90
CA ILE A 119 -22.12 -3.01 20.32
C ILE A 119 -21.81 -2.58 18.89
N GLU A 120 -22.85 -2.36 18.07
CA GLU A 120 -22.71 -1.94 16.67
C GLU A 120 -21.99 -0.59 16.57
N ASN A 121 -22.35 0.39 17.41
CA ASN A 121 -21.66 1.67 17.46
C ASN A 121 -20.18 1.53 17.84
N GLN A 122 -19.84 0.62 18.76
CA GLN A 122 -18.45 0.33 19.09
C GLN A 122 -17.73 -0.36 17.92
N GLY A 123 -18.39 -1.29 17.25
CA GLY A 123 -17.88 -1.97 16.06
C GLY A 123 -17.51 -0.98 14.97
N LYS A 124 -18.39 -0.03 14.64
CA LYS A 124 -18.11 1.04 13.67
C LYS A 124 -16.85 1.84 13.99
N LEU A 125 -16.64 2.18 15.26
CA LEU A 125 -15.42 2.89 15.70
C LEU A 125 -14.16 2.03 15.56
N GLU A 126 -14.25 0.72 15.81
CA GLU A 126 -13.12 -0.19 15.64
C GLU A 126 -12.81 -0.44 14.16
N ILE A 127 -13.83 -0.60 13.30
CA ILE A 127 -13.69 -0.71 11.84
C ILE A 127 -12.95 0.53 11.31
N GLN A 128 -13.42 1.73 11.68
CA GLN A 128 -12.77 2.99 11.27
C GLN A 128 -11.29 3.06 11.71
N ARG A 129 -10.95 2.50 12.88
CA ARG A 129 -9.55 2.43 13.36
C ARG A 129 -8.71 1.44 12.56
N LEU A 130 -9.27 0.29 12.18
CA LEU A 130 -8.61 -0.73 11.37
C LEU A 130 -8.35 -0.21 9.95
N GLU A 131 -9.33 0.45 9.34
CA GLU A 131 -9.24 1.01 7.99
C GLU A 131 -8.38 2.28 7.90
N ARG A 132 -8.01 2.87 9.03
CA ARG A 132 -7.21 4.09 9.07
C ARG A 132 -5.97 3.92 8.19
N ASN A 133 -5.73 4.90 7.33
CA ASN A 133 -4.65 4.96 6.34
C ASN A 133 -4.72 4.00 5.14
N LEU A 134 -5.63 3.02 5.08
CA LEU A 134 -5.83 2.25 3.85
C LEU A 134 -6.19 3.13 2.65
N PRO A 135 -7.02 4.19 2.79
CA PRO A 135 -7.31 5.09 1.68
C PRO A 135 -6.06 5.77 1.10
N TYR A 136 -5.06 6.11 1.92
CA TYR A 136 -3.81 6.70 1.42
C TYR A 136 -3.02 5.72 0.55
N LEU A 137 -2.99 4.43 0.93
CA LEU A 137 -2.32 3.40 0.14
C LEU A 137 -3.06 3.15 -1.18
N ALA A 138 -4.39 3.19 -1.16
CA ALA A 138 -5.21 3.15 -2.37
C ALA A 138 -4.91 4.34 -3.29
N THR A 139 -4.85 5.56 -2.73
CA THR A 139 -4.49 6.77 -3.50
C THR A 139 -3.08 6.68 -4.08
N ILE A 140 -2.10 6.14 -3.36
CA ILE A 140 -0.74 5.95 -3.89
C ILE A 140 -0.75 4.93 -5.04
N SER A 141 -1.51 3.85 -4.91
CA SER A 141 -1.59 2.80 -5.94
C SER A 141 -2.12 3.32 -7.29
N GLY A 142 -3.10 4.21 -7.27
CA GLY A 142 -3.64 4.85 -8.48
C GLY A 142 -2.86 6.10 -8.90
N GLY A 143 -2.35 6.87 -7.95
CA GLY A 143 -1.70 8.16 -8.18
C GLY A 143 -0.27 8.03 -8.73
N ALA A 144 0.50 7.03 -8.31
CA ALA A 144 1.87 6.84 -8.78
C ALA A 144 1.96 6.53 -10.30
N PRO A 145 1.14 5.63 -10.88
CA PRO A 145 1.08 5.43 -12.33
C PRO A 145 0.69 6.69 -13.10
N MET A 146 -0.28 7.46 -12.58
CA MET A 146 -0.72 8.71 -13.20
C MET A 146 0.39 9.77 -13.20
N LEU A 147 1.19 9.85 -12.13
CA LEU A 147 2.37 10.71 -12.08
C LEU A 147 3.47 10.25 -13.04
N GLY A 148 3.67 8.94 -13.19
CA GLY A 148 4.59 8.39 -14.18
C GLY A 148 4.18 8.75 -15.62
N PHE A 149 2.88 8.63 -15.93
CA PHE A 149 2.33 9.06 -17.22
C PHE A 149 2.52 10.56 -17.44
N LEU A 150 2.24 11.39 -16.43
CA LEU A 150 2.51 12.83 -16.49
C LEU A 150 3.99 13.13 -16.81
N GLY A 151 4.91 12.33 -16.25
CA GLY A 151 6.34 12.41 -16.55
C GLY A 151 6.66 12.20 -18.03
N THR A 152 6.01 11.23 -18.68
CA THR A 152 6.21 11.03 -20.12
C THR A 152 5.71 12.20 -20.94
N VAL A 153 4.53 12.73 -20.63
CA VAL A 153 3.94 13.86 -21.35
C VAL A 153 4.84 15.08 -21.25
N ILE A 154 5.34 15.38 -20.05
CA ILE A 154 6.26 16.51 -19.84
C ILE A 154 7.59 16.28 -20.56
N GLY A 155 8.17 15.08 -20.48
CA GLY A 155 9.42 14.75 -21.17
C GLY A 155 9.32 14.93 -22.69
N MET A 156 8.24 14.40 -23.29
CA MET A 156 7.98 14.59 -24.73
C MET A 156 7.81 16.06 -25.12
N ILE A 157 7.08 16.86 -24.32
CA ILE A 157 6.91 18.30 -24.57
C ILE A 157 8.27 19.01 -24.55
N LEU A 158 9.14 18.68 -23.61
CA LEU A 158 10.48 19.28 -23.50
C LEU A 158 11.36 18.88 -24.70
N SER A 159 11.36 17.61 -25.11
CA SER A 159 12.10 17.13 -26.28
C SER A 159 11.68 17.83 -27.57
N PHE A 160 10.36 17.99 -27.80
CA PHE A 160 9.87 18.70 -28.98
C PHE A 160 10.19 20.20 -28.94
N LYS A 161 10.18 20.82 -27.75
CA LYS A 161 10.56 22.22 -27.58
C LYS A 161 12.04 22.44 -27.90
N GLU A 162 12.94 21.57 -27.45
CA GLU A 162 14.36 21.66 -27.75
C GLU A 162 14.64 21.47 -29.24
N MET A 163 13.96 20.52 -29.89
CA MET A 163 14.06 20.33 -31.33
C MET A 163 13.60 21.57 -32.12
N ALA A 164 12.49 22.19 -31.72
CA ALA A 164 11.99 23.40 -32.37
C ALA A 164 12.99 24.58 -32.24
N ASN A 165 13.71 24.66 -31.12
CA ASN A 165 14.70 25.70 -30.87
C ASN A 165 16.03 25.43 -31.58
N ALA A 166 16.36 24.19 -31.91
CA ALA A 166 17.61 23.79 -32.56
C ALA A 166 17.72 24.15 -34.06
N GLY A 167 16.77 24.92 -34.60
CA GLY A 167 16.93 25.57 -35.91
C GLY A 167 16.79 24.65 -37.14
N GLY A 168 16.12 23.50 -37.01
CA GLY A 168 15.74 22.65 -38.15
C GLY A 168 16.69 21.49 -38.46
N GLY A 169 17.80 21.34 -37.74
CA GLY A 169 18.59 20.10 -37.74
C GLY A 169 17.97 19.09 -36.78
N VAL A 170 17.50 17.95 -37.29
CA VAL A 170 17.00 16.86 -36.44
C VAL A 170 18.18 16.22 -35.71
N GLN A 171 18.44 16.66 -34.48
CA GLN A 171 19.34 15.95 -33.57
C GLN A 171 18.57 14.80 -32.93
N VAL A 172 18.49 13.68 -33.66
CA VAL A 172 17.81 12.45 -33.25
C VAL A 172 18.26 12.00 -31.86
N ASP A 173 19.54 12.18 -31.55
CA ASP A 173 20.14 11.79 -30.27
C ASP A 173 19.52 12.54 -29.07
N MET A 174 19.31 13.85 -29.17
CA MET A 174 18.68 14.64 -28.09
C MET A 174 17.21 14.23 -27.87
N MET A 175 16.50 13.94 -28.96
CA MET A 175 15.12 13.46 -28.88
C MET A 175 15.05 12.06 -28.25
N ALA A 176 15.97 11.17 -28.62
CA ALA A 176 16.05 9.82 -28.07
C ALA A 176 16.32 9.84 -26.55
N GLU A 177 17.21 10.71 -26.08
CA GLU A 177 17.49 10.86 -24.65
C GLU A 177 16.26 11.32 -23.86
N GLY A 178 15.56 12.37 -24.33
CA GLY A 178 14.38 12.87 -23.62
C GLY A 178 13.19 11.89 -23.62
N ILE A 179 13.02 11.12 -24.70
CA ILE A 179 12.02 10.03 -24.74
C ILE A 179 12.42 8.88 -23.80
N TYR A 180 13.71 8.53 -23.73
CA TYR A 180 14.21 7.50 -22.83
C TYR A 180 13.95 7.86 -21.36
N VAL A 181 14.25 9.10 -20.97
CA VAL A 181 13.93 9.62 -19.64
C VAL A 181 12.42 9.57 -19.40
N ALA A 182 11.62 10.07 -20.34
CA ALA A 182 10.16 10.04 -20.25
C ALA A 182 9.66 8.62 -19.94
N MET A 183 10.04 7.62 -20.73
CA MET A 183 9.62 6.23 -20.53
C MET A 183 10.05 5.68 -19.18
N THR A 184 11.26 6.02 -18.73
CA THR A 184 11.79 5.60 -17.42
C THR A 184 10.90 6.09 -16.27
N THR A 185 10.39 7.33 -16.33
CA THR A 185 9.48 7.87 -15.29
C THR A 185 8.15 7.10 -15.23
N THR A 186 7.62 6.65 -16.37
CA THR A 186 6.41 5.82 -16.41
C THR A 186 6.64 4.44 -15.82
N VAL A 187 7.74 3.79 -16.18
CA VAL A 187 8.09 2.48 -15.60
C VAL A 187 8.23 2.59 -14.09
N ALA A 188 8.92 3.63 -13.60
CA ALA A 188 9.04 3.88 -12.16
C ALA A 188 7.68 4.07 -11.47
N GLY A 189 6.79 4.89 -12.06
CA GLY A 189 5.44 5.12 -11.53
C GLY A 189 4.58 3.86 -11.50
N LEU A 190 4.67 3.02 -12.54
CA LEU A 190 3.99 1.73 -12.60
C LEU A 190 4.49 0.76 -11.54
N VAL A 191 5.80 0.63 -11.35
CA VAL A 191 6.38 -0.25 -10.32
C VAL A 191 5.87 0.13 -8.93
N VAL A 192 5.93 1.42 -8.58
CA VAL A 192 5.43 1.92 -7.29
C VAL A 192 3.92 1.67 -7.14
N GLY A 193 3.14 1.95 -8.20
CA GLY A 193 1.69 1.75 -8.19
C GLY A 193 1.29 0.29 -8.01
N ILE A 194 1.93 -0.62 -8.73
CA ILE A 194 1.68 -2.07 -8.66
C ILE A 194 1.96 -2.60 -7.25
N ILE A 195 3.13 -2.28 -6.68
CA ILE A 195 3.50 -2.72 -5.33
C ILE A 195 2.50 -2.20 -4.29
N ALA A 196 2.14 -0.91 -4.37
CA ALA A 196 1.16 -0.32 -3.48
C ALA A 196 -0.24 -0.94 -3.65
N TYR A 197 -0.65 -1.28 -4.88
CA TYR A 197 -1.93 -1.94 -5.16
C TYR A 197 -2.02 -3.32 -4.52
N PHE A 198 -1.00 -4.16 -4.71
CA PHE A 198 -0.95 -5.48 -4.05
C PHE A 198 -0.94 -5.35 -2.53
N GLY A 199 -0.15 -4.41 -1.99
CA GLY A 199 -0.11 -4.13 -0.56
C GLY A 199 -1.46 -3.69 0.01
N TYR A 200 -2.18 -2.81 -0.71
CA TYR A 200 -3.52 -2.37 -0.35
C TYR A 200 -4.51 -3.52 -0.31
N ASN A 201 -4.64 -4.30 -1.39
CA ASN A 201 -5.57 -5.42 -1.45
C ASN A 201 -5.27 -6.47 -0.38
N TYR A 202 -3.99 -6.75 -0.12
CA TYR A 202 -3.59 -7.66 0.95
C TYR A 202 -4.07 -7.20 2.33
N LEU A 203 -3.92 -5.90 2.63
CA LEU A 203 -4.36 -5.35 3.92
C LEU A 203 -5.89 -5.29 4.02
N VAL A 204 -6.60 -4.98 2.93
CA VAL A 204 -8.08 -4.98 2.89
C VAL A 204 -8.62 -6.35 3.26
N MET A 205 -8.14 -7.43 2.61
CA MET A 205 -8.57 -8.79 2.93
C MET A 205 -8.35 -9.15 4.41
N ARG A 206 -7.25 -8.66 5.00
CA ARG A 206 -6.95 -8.89 6.43
C ARG A 206 -7.88 -8.11 7.34
N VAL A 207 -8.23 -6.87 6.99
CA VAL A 207 -9.20 -6.08 7.75
C VAL A 207 -10.58 -6.74 7.66
N GLU A 208 -11.04 -7.12 6.47
CA GLU A 208 -12.33 -7.82 6.27
C GLU A 208 -12.43 -9.09 7.12
N SER A 209 -11.37 -9.90 7.18
CA SER A 209 -11.33 -11.08 8.04
C SER A 209 -11.54 -10.75 9.53
N VAL A 210 -10.98 -9.64 10.02
CA VAL A 210 -11.20 -9.17 11.40
C VAL A 210 -12.63 -8.65 11.58
N ILE A 211 -13.18 -7.95 10.60
CA ILE A 211 -14.58 -7.46 10.62
C ILE A 211 -15.55 -8.63 10.70
N HIS A 212 -15.38 -9.66 9.87
CA HIS A 212 -16.21 -10.87 9.93
C HIS A 212 -16.15 -11.55 11.30
N THR A 213 -14.97 -11.57 11.93
CA THR A 213 -14.82 -12.11 13.28
C THR A 213 -15.57 -11.25 14.30
N MET A 214 -15.52 -9.92 14.19
CA MET A 214 -16.28 -8.99 15.03
C MET A 214 -17.79 -9.17 14.90
N GLU A 215 -18.28 -9.32 13.66
CA GLU A 215 -19.70 -9.55 13.37
C GLU A 215 -20.15 -10.90 13.94
N SER A 216 -19.41 -11.97 13.66
CA SER A 216 -19.73 -13.32 14.16
C SER A 216 -19.80 -13.36 15.70
N SER A 217 -18.80 -12.80 16.39
CA SER A 217 -18.79 -12.76 17.85
C SER A 217 -19.88 -11.87 18.43
N ALA A 218 -20.26 -10.78 17.74
CA ALA A 218 -21.37 -9.93 18.16
C ALA A 218 -22.72 -10.67 18.04
N THR A 219 -22.94 -11.37 16.93
CA THR A 219 -24.14 -12.21 16.73
C THR A 219 -24.22 -13.30 17.79
N GLU A 220 -23.13 -14.04 17.99
CA GLU A 220 -23.06 -15.11 18.99
C GLU A 220 -23.30 -14.61 20.42
N PHE A 221 -22.82 -13.41 20.76
CA PHE A 221 -23.13 -12.76 22.03
C PHE A 221 -24.60 -12.37 22.17
N LEU A 222 -25.22 -11.85 21.10
CA LEU A 222 -26.64 -11.47 21.13
C LEU A 222 -27.56 -12.69 21.17
N ASP A 223 -27.19 -13.79 20.51
CA ASP A 223 -27.91 -15.06 20.54
C ASP A 223 -27.90 -15.66 21.96
N LEU A 224 -26.75 -15.61 22.64
CA LEU A 224 -26.63 -16.02 24.04
C LEU A 224 -27.59 -15.25 24.97
N LEU A 225 -27.85 -13.97 24.68
CA LEU A 225 -28.81 -13.16 25.44
C LEU A 225 -30.27 -13.42 25.06
N HIS A 226 -30.50 -14.03 23.90
CA HIS A 226 -31.82 -14.39 23.37
C HIS A 226 -32.25 -15.81 23.79
N GLU A 227 -31.31 -16.71 24.04
CA GLU A 227 -31.60 -18.05 24.51
C GLU A 227 -32.36 -17.98 25.85
N PRO A 228 -33.52 -18.65 25.97
CA PRO A 228 -34.28 -18.66 27.22
C PRO A 228 -33.46 -19.41 28.28
N VAL A 229 -33.06 -18.69 29.33
CA VAL A 229 -32.46 -19.26 30.54
C VAL A 229 -33.52 -19.96 31.39
#